data_AF-A0A392Q1A8-F1
#
_entry.id   AF-A0A392Q1A8-F1
#
_cell.length_a   1.000
_cell.length_b   1.000
_cell.length_c   1.000
_cell.angle_alpha   90.00
_cell.angle_beta   90.00
_cell.angle_gamma   90.00
#
_symmetry.space_group_name_H-M   'P 1'
#
loop_
_entity.id
_entity.type
_entity.pdbx_description
1 polymer ?
#
loop_
_entity_poly.entity_id
_entity_poly.type
_entity_poly.pdbx_seq_one_letter_code
_entity_poly.pdbx_strand_id
1 'polypeptide(L)'
;MFEGPHDVRIRMKAVGICGSDVHYLKTMRCADFIVKEPMVIGHECAGIIEEVGSQVQTLVPGDRVAIEPGISCWRCDHCKLGRYNLCPEMKFFATPPVHGSLANQ
;
A
#
# COMPACT_ATOMS: atom_id res chain seq x y z
N MET A 1 -9.89 6.70 -12.51
CA MET A 1 -8.94 7.64 -13.14
C MET A 1 -7.57 7.27 -12.64
N PHE A 2 -6.57 7.26 -13.52
CA PHE A 2 -5.20 6.89 -13.16
C PHE A 2 -4.59 7.97 -12.26
N GLU A 3 -3.96 7.59 -11.14
CA GLU A 3 -3.62 8.53 -10.06
C GLU A 3 -2.37 9.39 -10.35
N GLY A 4 -1.46 8.95 -11.21
CA GLY A 4 -0.26 9.72 -11.56
C GLY A 4 0.59 9.09 -12.67
N PRO A 5 1.53 9.84 -13.29
CA PRO A 5 2.36 9.34 -14.39
C PRO A 5 3.34 8.23 -13.99
N HIS A 6 3.60 8.05 -12.70
CA HIS A 6 4.49 7.02 -12.15
C HIS A 6 3.74 5.86 -11.47
N ASP A 7 2.42 5.89 -11.42
CA ASP A 7 1.63 4.88 -10.72
C ASP A 7 1.33 3.70 -11.65
N VAL A 8 0.80 2.62 -11.06
CA VAL A 8 0.30 1.43 -11.77
C VAL A 8 -1.07 1.06 -11.22
N ARG A 9 -1.99 0.60 -12.08
CA ARG A 9 -3.24 -0.02 -11.63
C ARG A 9 -3.05 -1.52 -11.57
N ILE A 10 -3.36 -2.11 -10.42
CA ILE A 10 -3.17 -3.53 -10.17
C ILE A 10 -4.52 -4.17 -9.93
N ARG A 11 -4.82 -5.25 -10.66
CA ARG A 11 -5.92 -6.13 -10.29
C ARG A 11 -5.44 -7.12 -9.25
N MET A 12 -6.01 -6.97 -8.06
CA MET A 12 -5.67 -7.82 -6.93
C MET A 12 -6.03 -9.27 -7.18
N LYS A 13 -5.14 -10.18 -6.78
CA LYS A 13 -5.30 -11.63 -6.92
C LYS A 13 -5.37 -12.35 -5.59
N ALA A 14 -4.56 -11.90 -4.64
CA ALA A 14 -4.56 -12.43 -3.30
C ALA A 14 -4.19 -11.31 -2.32
N VAL A 15 -4.84 -11.34 -1.17
CA VAL A 15 -4.55 -10.49 -0.02
C VAL A 15 -4.56 -11.38 1.21
N GLY A 16 -3.40 -11.52 1.85
CA GLY A 16 -3.25 -12.13 3.16
C GLY A 16 -3.85 -11.26 4.25
N ILE A 17 -4.31 -11.91 5.31
CA ILE A 17 -4.84 -11.27 6.51
C ILE A 17 -3.96 -11.68 7.67
N CYS A 18 -3.45 -10.71 8.40
CA CYS A 18 -2.59 -10.96 9.55
C CYS A 18 -3.22 -10.47 10.86
N GLY A 19 -2.48 -10.59 11.96
CA GLY A 19 -2.96 -10.21 13.28
C GLY A 19 -3.37 -8.73 13.40
N SER A 20 -2.71 -7.82 12.68
CA SER A 20 -3.03 -6.39 12.73
C SER A 20 -4.36 -6.08 12.04
N ASP A 21 -4.68 -6.71 10.92
CA ASP A 21 -5.99 -6.58 10.26
C ASP A 21 -7.13 -7.03 11.20
N VAL A 22 -6.93 -8.16 11.88
CA VAL A 22 -7.88 -8.67 12.88
C VAL A 22 -8.00 -7.71 14.07
N HIS A 23 -6.89 -7.09 14.50
CA HIS A 23 -6.87 -6.11 15.59
C HIS A 23 -7.68 -4.86 15.20
N TYR A 24 -7.48 -4.33 13.99
CA TYR A 24 -8.27 -3.22 13.46
C TYR A 24 -9.76 -3.58 13.37
N LEU A 25 -10.11 -4.74 12.83
CA LEU A 25 -11.50 -5.18 12.74
C LEU A 25 -12.19 -5.28 14.11
N LYS A 26 -11.48 -5.78 15.13
CA LYS A 26 -12.05 -6.00 16.47
C LYS A 26 -12.13 -4.74 17.32
N THR A 27 -11.19 -3.82 17.18
CA THR A 27 -10.99 -2.73 18.14
C THR A 27 -10.97 -1.35 17.51
N MET A 28 -11.06 -1.26 16.17
CA MET A 28 -10.96 -0.02 15.40
C MET A 28 -9.65 0.74 15.62
N ARG A 29 -8.59 0.05 16.06
CA ARG A 29 -7.25 0.63 16.22
C ARG A 29 -6.16 -0.44 16.17
N CYS A 30 -4.92 -0.03 16.01
CA CYS A 30 -3.74 -0.84 16.29
C CYS A 30 -2.65 0.12 16.82
N ALA A 31 -2.19 -0.09 18.05
CA ALA A 31 -1.40 0.91 18.79
C ALA A 31 -2.08 2.30 18.77
N ASP A 32 -1.34 3.35 18.44
CA ASP A 32 -1.83 4.74 18.40
C ASP A 32 -2.59 5.08 17.09
N PHE A 33 -2.70 4.13 16.16
CA PHE A 33 -3.39 4.32 14.89
C PHE A 33 -4.87 3.95 15.04
N ILE A 34 -5.75 4.96 15.03
CA ILE A 34 -7.19 4.80 15.28
C ILE A 34 -7.96 5.01 13.96
N VAL A 35 -8.83 4.06 13.63
CA VAL A 35 -9.75 4.15 12.49
C VAL A 35 -10.88 5.12 12.86
N LYS A 36 -10.85 6.33 12.28
CA LYS A 36 -11.86 7.37 12.52
C LYS A 36 -12.90 7.47 11.40
N GLU A 37 -12.58 6.93 10.23
CA GLU A 37 -13.39 6.94 9.02
C GLU A 37 -13.32 5.56 8.35
N PRO A 38 -14.28 5.19 7.48
CA PRO A 38 -14.24 3.92 6.77
C PRO A 38 -12.91 3.71 6.03
N MET A 39 -12.31 2.54 6.19
CA MET A 39 -11.01 2.22 5.63
C MET A 39 -10.99 0.78 5.10
N VAL A 40 -10.48 0.59 3.89
CA VAL A 40 -10.18 -0.75 3.35
C VAL A 40 -9.01 -1.36 4.15
N ILE A 41 -9.08 -2.65 4.48
CA ILE A 41 -8.03 -3.39 5.23
C ILE A 41 -7.10 -4.18 4.29
N GLY A 42 -6.11 -4.90 4.84
CA GLY A 42 -5.22 -5.80 4.09
C GLY A 42 -4.00 -5.10 3.49
N HIS A 43 -2.82 -5.66 3.73
CA HIS A 43 -1.53 -5.09 3.31
C HIS A 43 -0.50 -6.16 2.88
N GLU A 44 -0.90 -7.43 2.80
CA GLU A 44 -0.05 -8.53 2.38
C GLU A 44 -0.52 -9.06 1.03
N CYS A 45 -0.11 -8.43 -0.08
CA CYS A 45 -0.86 -8.61 -1.31
C CYS A 45 -0.04 -8.82 -2.59
N ALA A 46 -0.69 -9.49 -3.54
CA ALA A 46 -0.15 -9.81 -4.85
C ALA A 46 -1.22 -9.67 -5.93
N GLY A 47 -0.81 -9.26 -7.13
CA GLY A 47 -1.72 -8.92 -8.21
C GLY A 47 -1.10 -8.99 -9.59
N ILE A 48 -1.86 -8.53 -10.57
CA ILE A 48 -1.42 -8.40 -11.96
C ILE A 48 -1.59 -6.93 -12.37
N ILE A 49 -0.55 -6.35 -12.97
CA ILE A 49 -0.62 -4.99 -13.52
C ILE A 49 -1.62 -4.97 -14.68
N GLU A 50 -2.61 -4.10 -14.60
CA GLU A 50 -3.57 -3.86 -15.68
C GLU A 50 -3.17 -2.68 -16.56
N GLU A 51 -2.68 -1.60 -15.94
CA GLU A 51 -2.34 -0.34 -16.60
C GLU A 51 -1.12 0.29 -15.92
N VAL A 52 -0.30 1.01 -16.68
CA VAL A 52 0.90 1.71 -16.19
C VAL A 52 0.87 3.17 -16.59
N GLY A 53 1.42 4.04 -15.74
CA GLY A 53 1.52 5.47 -16.01
C GLY A 53 2.52 5.76 -17.13
N SER A 54 2.39 6.93 -17.76
CA SER A 54 3.20 7.31 -18.92
C SER A 54 4.71 7.42 -18.64
N GLN A 55 5.11 7.49 -17.38
CA GLN A 55 6.51 7.57 -16.95
C GLN A 55 7.01 6.30 -16.25
N VAL A 56 6.21 5.23 -16.23
CA VAL A 56 6.64 3.90 -15.77
C VAL A 56 7.40 3.20 -16.90
N GLN A 57 8.66 2.84 -16.65
CA GLN A 57 9.54 2.23 -17.66
C GLN A 57 9.97 0.79 -17.31
N THR A 58 9.71 0.35 -16.08
CA THR A 58 10.24 -0.90 -15.52
C THR A 58 9.20 -2.01 -15.39
N LEU A 59 7.93 -1.69 -15.63
CA LEU A 59 6.79 -2.59 -15.46
C LEU A 59 5.85 -2.46 -16.66
N VAL A 60 5.16 -3.54 -17.02
CA VAL A 60 4.20 -3.56 -18.13
C VAL A 60 2.89 -4.27 -17.75
N PRO A 61 1.76 -3.95 -18.42
CA PRO A 61 0.53 -4.72 -18.25
C PRO A 61 0.74 -6.23 -18.44
N GLY A 62 0.20 -7.02 -17.52
CA GLY A 62 0.35 -8.48 -17.48
C GLY A 62 1.40 -9.00 -16.47
N ASP A 63 2.29 -8.13 -15.99
CA ASP A 63 3.27 -8.52 -14.97
C ASP A 63 2.60 -8.95 -13.67
N ARG A 64 3.13 -10.02 -13.07
CA ARG A 64 2.72 -10.50 -11.73
C ARG A 64 3.61 -9.84 -10.69
N VAL A 65 3.01 -9.18 -9.73
CA VAL A 65 3.72 -8.40 -8.72
C VAL A 65 3.30 -8.78 -7.31
N ALA A 66 4.27 -8.81 -6.40
CA ALA A 66 4.04 -8.63 -4.97
C ALA A 66 4.16 -7.13 -4.67
N ILE A 67 3.30 -6.61 -3.78
CA ILE A 67 3.27 -5.19 -3.47
C ILE A 67 3.93 -4.95 -2.13
N GLU A 68 4.90 -4.04 -2.09
CA GLU A 68 5.40 -3.49 -0.84
C GLU A 68 4.38 -2.46 -0.30
N PRO A 69 3.79 -2.68 0.89
CA PRO A 69 2.69 -1.84 1.38
C PRO A 69 3.15 -0.45 1.91
N GLY A 70 4.45 -0.27 2.12
CA GLY A 70 5.03 0.96 2.65
C GLY A 70 5.52 1.89 1.56
N ILE A 71 4.89 3.06 1.42
CA ILE A 71 5.27 4.11 0.48
C ILE A 71 5.96 5.23 1.26
N SER A 72 7.29 5.31 1.14
CA SER A 72 8.10 6.35 1.77
C SER A 72 8.15 7.63 0.95
N CYS A 73 8.61 8.74 1.53
CA CYS A 73 8.74 10.01 0.80
C CYS A 73 9.98 10.11 -0.10
N TRP A 74 10.92 9.16 0.00
CA TRP A 74 12.18 9.10 -0.76
C TRP A 74 13.14 10.30 -0.64
N ARG A 75 12.84 11.29 0.22
CA ARG A 75 13.59 12.55 0.34
C ARG A 75 14.17 12.84 1.73
N CYS A 76 13.66 12.20 2.79
CA CYS A 76 14.15 12.40 4.15
C CYS A 76 15.48 11.67 4.41
N ASP A 77 16.14 11.98 5.53
CA ASP A 77 17.45 11.41 5.88
C ASP A 77 17.37 9.89 6.05
N HIS A 78 16.30 9.36 6.65
CA HIS A 78 16.09 7.91 6.74
C HIS A 78 16.01 7.25 5.35
N CYS A 79 15.28 7.83 4.40
CA CYS A 79 15.21 7.30 3.03
C CYS A 79 16.58 7.35 2.34
N LYS A 80 17.30 8.48 2.44
CA LYS A 80 18.63 8.65 1.82
C LYS A 80 19.68 7.70 2.40
N LEU A 81 19.54 7.32 3.67
CA LEU A 81 20.40 6.33 4.34
C LEU A 81 19.96 4.87 4.09
N GLY A 82 18.96 4.62 3.22
CA GLY A 82 18.45 3.28 2.95
C GLY A 82 17.60 2.69 4.08
N ARG A 83 17.17 3.50 5.05
CA ARG A 83 16.29 3.13 6.17
C ARG A 83 14.88 3.68 5.97
N TYR A 84 14.37 3.59 4.75
CA TYR A 84 13.09 4.21 4.37
C TYR A 84 11.90 3.67 5.19
N ASN A 85 12.02 2.48 5.78
CA ASN A 85 11.04 1.91 6.71
C ASN A 85 10.83 2.77 7.97
N LEU A 86 11.75 3.69 8.27
CA LEU A 86 11.65 4.68 9.36
C LEU A 86 11.22 6.07 8.86
N CYS A 87 10.72 6.17 7.62
CA CYS A 87 10.28 7.45 7.06
C CYS A 87 9.16 8.06 7.93
N PRO A 88 9.29 9.32 8.36
CA PRO A 88 8.25 9.99 9.16
C PRO A 88 6.99 10.31 8.35
N GLU A 89 7.09 10.31 7.01
CA GLU A 89 5.98 10.52 6.08
C GLU A 89 5.49 9.18 5.47
N MET A 90 5.79 8.05 6.11
CA MET A 90 5.38 6.73 5.64
C MET A 90 3.87 6.64 5.47
N LYS A 91 3.42 6.29 4.26
CA LYS A 91 2.05 5.81 4.01
C LYS A 91 2.09 4.30 3.96
N PHE A 92 1.31 3.63 4.79
CA PHE A 92 1.31 2.18 4.87
C PHE A 92 -0.11 1.64 4.67
N PHE A 93 -0.28 0.70 3.75
CA PHE A 93 -1.60 0.10 3.48
C PHE A 93 -2.26 -0.43 4.76
N ALA A 94 -3.56 -0.20 4.90
CA ALA A 94 -4.34 -0.58 6.08
C ALA A 94 -3.86 0.03 7.42
N THR A 95 -3.11 1.13 7.38
CA THR A 95 -2.80 1.95 8.55
C THR A 95 -3.49 3.32 8.41
N PRO A 96 -4.43 3.69 9.30
CA PRO A 96 -5.18 4.93 9.19
C PRO A 96 -4.28 6.16 9.02
N PRO A 97 -4.59 7.08 8.09
CA PRO A 97 -5.81 7.15 7.26
C PRO A 97 -5.72 6.44 5.88
N VAL A 98 -4.71 5.60 5.66
CA VAL A 98 -4.41 5.03 4.34
C VAL A 98 -5.19 3.75 4.10
N HIS A 99 -5.92 3.68 2.98
CA HIS A 99 -6.62 2.47 2.56
C HIS A 99 -5.66 1.31 2.31
N GLY A 100 -6.12 0.10 2.63
CA GLY A 100 -5.50 -1.15 2.30
C GLY A 100 -5.84 -1.66 0.90
N SER A 101 -5.52 -2.93 0.68
CA SER A 101 -5.51 -3.58 -0.64
C SER A 101 -6.55 -4.69 -0.78
N LEU A 102 -7.39 -4.95 0.24
CA LEU A 102 -8.51 -5.89 0.15
C LEU A 102 -9.66 -5.30 -0.68
N ALA A 103 -9.39 -5.10 -1.96
CA ALA A 103 -10.28 -4.55 -2.97
C ALA A 103 -10.08 -5.30 -4.29
N ASN A 104 -11.04 -5.16 -5.22
CA ASN A 104 -10.96 -5.85 -6.52
C ASN A 104 -10.01 -5.16 -7.51
N GLN A 105 -9.84 -3.83 -7.37
CA GLN A 105 -9.06 -2.94 -8.22
C GLN A 105 -8.63 -1.71 -7.41
#